data_AF-X1I214-F1
#
_entry.id   AF-X1I214-F1
#
_cell.length_a   1.000
_cell.length_b   1.000
_cell.length_c   1.000
_cell.angle_alpha   90.00
_cell.angle_beta   90.00
_cell.angle_gamma   90.00
#
_symmetry.space_group_name_H-M   'P 1'
#
loop_
_entity.id
_entity.type
_entity.pdbx_description
1 polymer ?
#
loop_
_entity_poly.entity_id
_entity_poly.type
_entity_poly.pdbx_seq_one_letter_code
_entity_poly.pdbx_strand_id
1 'polypeptide(L)'
;MVSPYDTEVLLTGELKVIRVIDENNQYDINPFYLIYLFSSDLVQQQLENKIFIETTLPNIGDRWTELYLPISKDKEERKQIIKNVREVFKEKWGAIKKINKIRERYGNITT
;
A
#
# COMPACT_ATOMS: atom_id res chain seq x y z
N MET A 1 -4.90 6.55 5.16
CA MET A 1 -3.97 5.77 4.30
C MET A 1 -2.54 6.25 4.54
N VAL A 2 -1.50 5.68 3.90
CA VAL A 2 -0.10 6.11 4.14
C VAL A 2 0.15 7.55 3.69
N SER A 3 -0.58 8.00 2.66
CA SER A 3 -0.59 9.38 2.21
C SER A 3 -1.36 10.31 3.16
N PRO A 4 -0.82 11.50 3.45
CA PRO A 4 -1.54 12.52 4.23
C PRO A 4 -2.69 13.18 3.44
N TYR A 5 -2.77 12.95 2.12
CA TYR A 5 -3.84 13.47 1.27
C TYR A 5 -5.06 12.55 1.20
N ASP A 6 -4.93 11.32 1.70
CA ASP A 6 -5.93 10.27 1.59
C ASP A 6 -6.50 9.93 2.99
N THR A 7 -6.88 10.98 3.74
CA THR A 7 -7.40 10.88 5.12
C THR A 7 -8.92 10.96 5.19
N GLU A 8 -9.55 11.68 4.26
CA GLU A 8 -11.00 11.91 4.23
C GLU A 8 -11.61 11.15 3.05
N VAL A 9 -11.71 9.83 3.19
CA VAL A 9 -12.20 8.94 2.14
C VAL A 9 -13.36 8.08 2.63
N LEU A 10 -14.37 7.93 1.78
CA LEU A 10 -15.44 6.95 1.95
C LEU A 10 -15.02 5.67 1.22
N LEU A 11 -14.95 4.56 1.97
CA LEU A 11 -14.58 3.25 1.43
C LEU A 11 -15.82 2.36 1.33
N THR A 12 -15.86 1.53 0.29
CA THR A 12 -16.89 0.51 0.12
C THR A 12 -16.49 -0.78 0.83
N GLY A 13 -17.44 -1.71 1.00
CA GLY A 13 -17.19 -2.97 1.73
C GLY A 13 -16.18 -3.91 1.06
N GLU A 14 -15.96 -3.74 -0.23
CA GLU A 14 -15.03 -4.50 -1.07
C GLU A 14 -13.57 -4.10 -0.82
N LEU A 15 -13.32 -2.90 -0.26
CA LEU A 15 -11.98 -2.43 0.06
C LEU A 15 -11.56 -2.90 1.46
N LYS A 16 -10.49 -3.69 1.52
CA LYS A 16 -9.88 -4.09 2.79
C LYS A 16 -8.86 -3.06 3.26
N VAL A 17 -9.04 -2.57 4.48
CA VAL A 17 -8.08 -1.69 5.16
C VAL A 17 -7.15 -2.52 6.03
N ILE A 18 -5.89 -2.59 5.65
CA ILE A 18 -4.85 -3.28 6.43
C ILE A 18 -4.07 -2.23 7.23
N ARG A 19 -3.95 -2.43 8.54
CA ARG A 19 -3.27 -1.52 9.46
C ARG A 19 -2.21 -2.26 10.26
N VAL A 20 -1.02 -1.68 10.32
CA VAL A 20 0.01 -2.10 11.27
C VAL A 20 -0.41 -1.62 12.65
N ILE A 21 -0.70 -2.55 13.56
CA ILE A 21 -1.15 -2.25 14.93
C ILE A 21 0.03 -1.95 15.87
N ASP A 22 1.19 -2.54 15.59
CA ASP A 22 2.43 -2.36 16.35
C ASP A 22 3.63 -2.33 15.40
N GLU A 23 4.30 -1.18 15.35
CA GLU A 23 5.51 -1.00 14.54
C GLU A 23 6.77 -1.56 15.23
N ASN A 24 6.70 -1.84 16.53
CA ASN A 24 7.80 -2.45 17.30
C ASN A 24 7.73 -3.98 17.28
N ASN A 25 7.54 -4.55 16.09
CA ASN A 25 7.49 -6.00 15.90
C ASN A 25 8.84 -6.56 15.45
N GLN A 26 9.06 -7.87 15.67
CA GLN A 26 10.30 -8.58 15.30
C GLN A 26 10.67 -8.51 13.81
N TYR A 27 9.68 -8.23 12.96
CA TYR A 27 9.85 -8.17 11.51
C TYR A 27 10.07 -6.74 10.98
N ASP A 28 10.11 -5.74 11.86
CA ASP A 28 10.17 -4.31 11.52
C ASP A 28 9.05 -3.88 10.55
N ILE A 29 7.90 -4.57 10.58
CA ILE A 29 6.74 -4.26 9.74
C ILE A 29 6.24 -2.88 10.11
N ASN A 30 6.22 -2.00 9.11
CA ASN A 30 5.60 -0.69 9.17
C ASN A 30 4.78 -0.48 7.88
N PRO A 31 3.99 0.60 7.77
CA PRO A 31 3.15 0.79 6.60
C PRO A 31 3.90 0.83 5.26
N PHE A 32 5.14 1.34 5.22
CA PHE A 32 5.95 1.37 3.99
C PHE A 32 6.49 -0.01 3.62
N TYR A 33 6.93 -0.79 4.62
CA TYR A 33 7.37 -2.16 4.35
C TYR A 33 6.21 -3.04 3.90
N LEU A 34 5.03 -2.85 4.49
CA LEU A 34 3.83 -3.58 4.12
C LEU A 34 3.42 -3.31 2.67
N ILE A 35 3.50 -2.05 2.22
CA ILE A 35 3.29 -1.70 0.81
C ILE A 35 4.25 -2.49 -0.09
N TYR A 36 5.54 -2.53 0.25
CA TYR A 36 6.52 -3.31 -0.51
C TYR A 36 6.18 -4.79 -0.55
N LEU A 37 5.89 -5.40 0.61
CA LEU A 37 5.59 -6.83 0.73
C LEU A 37 4.39 -7.21 -0.14
N PHE A 38 3.29 -6.46 -0.06
CA PHE A 38 2.13 -6.69 -0.91
C PHE A 38 2.40 -6.41 -2.39
N SER A 39 3.28 -5.47 -2.71
CA SER A 39 3.64 -5.15 -4.10
C SER A 39 4.67 -6.11 -4.71
N SER A 40 5.19 -7.07 -3.93
CA SER A 40 6.13 -8.06 -4.45
C SER A 40 5.43 -9.03 -5.41
N ASP A 41 6.13 -9.42 -6.46
CA ASP A 41 5.64 -10.32 -7.50
C ASP A 41 5.13 -11.65 -6.92
N LEU A 42 5.85 -12.22 -5.95
CA LEU A 42 5.43 -13.44 -5.25
C LEU A 42 4.10 -13.29 -4.51
N VAL A 43 3.80 -12.13 -3.93
CA VAL A 43 2.52 -11.89 -3.25
C VAL A 43 1.41 -11.61 -4.26
N GLN A 44 1.71 -10.91 -5.36
CA GLN A 44 0.75 -10.68 -6.43
C GLN A 44 0.33 -11.99 -7.11
N GLN A 45 1.26 -12.89 -7.41
CA GLN A 45 0.93 -14.22 -7.95
C GLN A 45 0.09 -15.05 -6.97
N GLN A 46 0.37 -14.99 -5.67
CA GLN A 46 -0.48 -15.64 -4.67
C GLN A 46 -1.89 -15.03 -4.62
N LEU A 47 -1.99 -13.71 -4.75
CA LEU A 47 -3.26 -12.99 -4.77
C LEU A 47 -4.12 -13.44 -5.96
N GLU A 48 -3.56 -13.44 -7.17
CA GLU A 48 -4.23 -13.87 -8.39
C GLU A 48 -4.75 -15.31 -8.29
N ASN A 49 -3.95 -16.22 -7.73
CA ASN A 49 -4.34 -17.62 -7.54
C ASN A 49 -5.43 -17.82 -6.45
N LYS A 50 -5.64 -16.82 -5.59
CA LYS A 50 -6.66 -16.86 -4.53
C LYS A 50 -7.94 -16.13 -4.91
N ILE A 51 -7.92 -15.33 -5.98
CA ILE A 51 -9.12 -14.73 -6.56
C ILE A 51 -9.92 -15.81 -7.28
N PHE A 52 -11.23 -15.82 -7.06
CA PHE A 52 -12.19 -16.66 -7.78
C PHE A 52 -13.26 -15.78 -8.42
N ILE A 53 -13.97 -16.31 -9.42
CA ILE A 53 -15.12 -15.62 -10.00
C ILE A 53 -16.37 -16.02 -9.22
N GLU A 54 -16.96 -15.07 -8.51
CA GLU A 54 -18.27 -15.23 -7.88
C GLU A 54 -19.33 -14.75 -8.86
N THR A 55 -20.01 -15.70 -9.51
CA THR A 55 -20.92 -15.46 -10.63
C THR A 55 -20.23 -14.78 -11.82
N THR A 56 -20.09 -13.46 -11.80
CA THR A 56 -19.50 -12.64 -12.86
C THR A 56 -18.38 -11.70 -12.37
N LEU A 57 -18.17 -11.57 -11.06
CA LEU A 57 -17.18 -10.64 -10.49
C LEU A 57 -16.03 -11.39 -9.79
N PRO A 58 -14.79 -10.90 -9.91
CA PRO A 58 -13.67 -11.44 -9.13
C PRO A 58 -13.84 -11.11 -7.64
N ASN A 59 -13.66 -12.11 -6.79
CA ASN A 59 -13.70 -12.00 -5.35
C ASN A 59 -12.56 -12.79 -4.71
N ILE A 60 -12.01 -12.28 -3.61
CA ILE A 60 -11.00 -12.97 -2.80
C ILE A 60 -11.55 -13.43 -1.44
N GLY A 61 -12.70 -12.92 -1.02
CA GLY A 61 -13.29 -13.22 0.29
C GLY A 61 -12.31 -12.96 1.43
N ASP A 62 -12.18 -13.92 2.34
CA ASP A 62 -11.20 -13.88 3.44
C ASP A 62 -9.87 -14.57 3.09
N ARG A 63 -9.72 -15.14 1.88
CA ARG A 63 -8.52 -15.90 1.49
C ARG A 63 -7.27 -15.03 1.41
N TRP A 64 -7.40 -13.71 1.37
CA TRP A 64 -6.27 -12.77 1.46
C TRP A 64 -5.46 -12.96 2.76
N THR A 65 -6.06 -13.51 3.84
CA THR A 65 -5.34 -13.79 5.09
C THR A 65 -4.36 -14.97 4.97
N GLU A 66 -4.48 -15.76 3.91
CA GLU A 66 -3.61 -16.91 3.64
C GLU A 66 -2.36 -16.54 2.82
N LEU A 67 -2.16 -15.25 2.50
CA LEU A 67 -1.01 -14.79 1.74
C LEU A 67 0.27 -14.90 2.58
N TYR A 68 1.31 -15.50 2.00
CA TYR A 68 2.64 -15.52 2.60
C TYR A 68 3.43 -14.29 2.16
N LEU A 69 3.90 -13.50 3.13
CA LEU A 69 4.71 -12.31 2.88
C LEU A 69 6.21 -12.67 2.88
N PRO A 70 6.97 -12.28 1.84
CA PRO A 70 8.40 -12.58 1.74
C PRO A 70 9.22 -11.60 2.59
N ILE A 71 9.30 -11.89 3.89
CA ILE A 71 10.08 -11.07 4.84
C ILE A 71 11.55 -11.47 4.78
N SER A 72 12.44 -10.50 4.55
CA SER A 72 13.88 -10.78 4.60
C SER A 72 14.34 -11.11 6.02
N LYS A 73 15.25 -12.08 6.12
CA LYS A 73 15.91 -12.44 7.38
C LYS A 73 16.91 -11.36 7.82
N ASP A 74 17.48 -10.62 6.87
CA ASP A 74 18.42 -9.54 7.17
C ASP A 74 17.65 -8.30 7.64
N LYS A 75 18.06 -7.77 8.81
CA LYS A 75 17.48 -6.56 9.37
C LYS A 75 17.90 -5.30 8.60
N GLU A 76 19.13 -5.26 8.10
CA GLU A 76 19.62 -4.08 7.38
C GLU A 76 18.98 -3.98 5.99
N GLU A 77 18.77 -5.11 5.30
CA GLU A 77 17.99 -5.14 4.06
C GLU A 77 16.57 -4.61 4.27
N ARG A 78 15.87 -5.06 5.33
CA ARG A 78 14.52 -4.56 5.69
C ARG A 78 14.51 -3.04 5.86
N LYS A 79 15.47 -2.49 6.63
CA LYS A 79 15.60 -1.04 6.83
C LYS A 79 15.87 -0.29 5.54
N GLN A 80 16.71 -0.84 4.66
CA GLN A 80 17.03 -0.22 3.37
C GLN A 80 15.79 -0.17 2.47
N ILE A 81 15.02 -1.26 2.38
CA ILE A 81 13.77 -1.30 1.63
C ILE A 81 12.77 -0.27 2.19
N ILE A 82 12.58 -0.26 3.52
CA ILE A 82 11.70 0.72 4.20
C ILE A 82 12.09 2.15 3.84
N LYS A 83 13.39 2.46 3.90
CA LYS A 83 13.90 3.79 3.59
C LYS A 83 13.60 4.18 2.14
N ASN A 84 13.94 3.31 1.19
CA ASN A 84 13.74 3.56 -0.24
C ASN A 84 12.26 3.80 -0.56
N VAL A 85 11.37 2.91 -0.08
CA VAL A 85 9.94 3.04 -0.35
C VAL A 85 9.37 4.30 0.30
N ARG A 86 9.79 4.62 1.52
CA ARG A 86 9.38 5.86 2.19
C ARG A 86 9.82 7.10 1.40
N GLU A 87 11.03 7.11 0.84
CA GLU A 87 11.53 8.23 0.04
C GLU A 87 10.71 8.42 -1.24
N VAL A 88 10.44 7.34 -1.98
CA VAL A 88 9.58 7.38 -3.19
C VAL A 88 8.19 7.95 -2.87
N PHE A 89 7.57 7.50 -1.78
CA PHE A 89 6.25 8.02 -1.39
C PHE A 89 6.31 9.49 -0.96
N LYS A 90 7.36 9.93 -0.27
CA LYS A 90 7.55 11.34 0.07
C LYS A 90 7.69 12.21 -1.18
N GLU A 91 8.41 11.76 -2.19
CA GLU A 91 8.53 12.47 -3.47
C GLU A 91 7.17 12.57 -4.17
N LYS A 92 6.43 11.46 -4.23
CA LYS A 92 5.05 11.44 -4.76
C LYS A 92 4.15 12.44 -4.03
N TRP A 93 4.20 12.49 -2.70
CA TRP A 93 3.45 13.48 -1.92
C TRP A 93 3.89 14.91 -2.19
N GLY A 94 5.19 15.14 -2.38
CA GLY A 94 5.72 16.43 -2.80
C GLY A 94 5.17 16.88 -4.15
N ALA A 95 5.04 15.96 -5.12
CA ALA A 95 4.42 16.24 -6.41
C ALA A 95 2.92 16.57 -6.27
N ILE A 96 2.17 15.77 -5.51
CA ILE A 96 0.74 16.03 -5.22
C ILE A 96 0.56 17.40 -4.56
N LYS A 97 1.42 17.75 -3.59
CA LYS A 97 1.41 19.07 -2.95
C LYS A 97 1.56 20.21 -3.94
N LYS A 98 2.47 20.06 -4.92
CA LYS A 98 2.69 21.07 -5.97
C LYS A 98 1.45 21.19 -6.87
N ILE A 99 0.86 20.07 -7.27
CA ILE A 99 -0.38 20.05 -8.06
C ILE A 99 -1.51 20.78 -7.33
N ASN A 100 -1.71 20.51 -6.04
CA ASN A 100 -2.74 21.17 -5.23
C ASN A 100 -2.53 22.69 -5.15
N LYS A 101 -1.28 23.16 -4.98
CA LYS A 101 -0.98 24.60 -5.02
C LYS A 101 -1.29 25.26 -6.37
N ILE A 102 -1.07 24.56 -7.48
CA ILE A 102 -1.41 25.07 -8.82
C ILE A 102 -2.93 25.13 -8.94
N ARG A 103 -3.65 24.09 -8.49
CA ARG A 103 -5.13 24.06 -8.48
C ARG A 103 -5.74 25.21 -7.69
N GLU A 104 -5.22 25.50 -6.50
CA GLU A 104 -5.66 26.62 -5.67
C GLU A 104 -5.50 27.98 -6.37
N ARG A 105 -4.43 28.14 -7.16
CA ARG A 105 -4.11 29.42 -7.82
C ARG A 105 -4.76 29.61 -9.18
N TYR A 106 -4.92 28.54 -9.96
CA TYR A 106 -5.30 28.62 -11.37
C TYR A 106 -6.57 27.82 -11.71
N GLY A 107 -7.21 27.19 -10.73
CA GLY A 107 -8.37 26.33 -10.93
C GLY A 107 -7.99 24.89 -11.29
N ASN A 108 -9.01 24.05 -11.47
CA ASN A 108 -8.82 22.62 -11.70
C ASN A 108 -8.02 22.34 -12.98
N ILE A 109 -7.03 21.47 -12.85
CA ILE A 109 -6.22 20.96 -13.95
C ILE A 109 -6.76 19.56 -14.31
N THR A 110 -7.01 19.33 -15.59
CA THR A 110 -7.23 17.99 -16.16
C THR A 110 -5.91 17.48 -16.71
N THR A 111 -5.40 16.40 -16.14
CA THR A 111 -4.25 15.64 -16.64
C THR A 111 -4.63 14.18 -16.74
#